data_AF-A0A7Z1TUD0-F1
#
_entry.id   AF-A0A7Z1TUD0-F1
#
_cell.length_a   1.000
_cell.length_b   1.000
_cell.length_c   1.000
_cell.angle_alpha   90.00
_cell.angle_beta   90.00
_cell.angle_gamma   90.00
#
_symmetry.space_group_name_H-M   'P 1'
#
loop_
_entity.id
_entity.type
_entity.pdbx_description
1 polymer ?
#
loop_
_entity_poly.entity_id
_entity_poly.type
_entity_poly.pdbx_seq_one_letter_code
_entity_poly.pdbx_strand_id
1 'polypeptide(L)'
;MRVNTIRRIAFAILLVVVAAVMVALGYRHFNPRDDERARRAIEQADLLREQVLAFAAPDAWKDNVAAAGRELESAKTAYAESQWEQAESHAESAISRYQTMLGVGRSQLGGAGHFYSLEGRVQVQRTGKPEWQTAEHRMPVFEGDFVRTGRDGSAEILFEDGSLYRVGPDSLLEIHRRAATSAPAGTVKMVVGRINVYTSDNPSTVTTDAADTEIDSDSRVAVGVDEADRKTTVATFKGRALVRNPRGLEVALTDREQVAAATDGTFSRKQRIPDPPLLLEPHNNAGFDLTSARIIEVSWRRPAADTAVHLQVSRSQRFSPDEIDIDAPNLTKDWARLEAIDSGTYFWRVATVADNDLRSEWSAVRRFRIFSSSEPTLLQDEVPPELEVRPPQQLGNMFIIEGRTEVGATVTINGELVRLDSEGGFRKTVEVINDGWNDLIIQAEDPSGNRTERRERVYVEVY
;
A
#
# COMPACT_ATOMS: atom_id res chain seq x y z
N MET A 1 9.05 -11.94 79.61
CA MET A 1 8.20 -11.64 78.43
C MET A 1 8.29 -10.19 77.90
N ARG A 2 8.70 -9.16 78.67
CA ARG A 2 8.72 -7.75 78.19
C ARG A 2 9.81 -7.39 77.15
N VAL A 3 10.95 -8.10 77.10
CA VAL A 3 12.08 -7.74 76.22
C VAL A 3 11.82 -8.07 74.74
N ASN A 4 11.05 -9.14 74.45
CA ASN A 4 10.71 -9.52 73.07
C ASN A 4 9.72 -8.56 72.42
N THR A 5 8.83 -7.95 73.20
CA THR A 5 7.86 -6.97 72.68
C THR A 5 8.56 -5.68 72.27
N ILE A 6 9.53 -5.21 73.06
CA ILE A 6 10.33 -4.01 72.74
C ILE A 6 11.20 -4.24 71.51
N ARG A 7 11.84 -5.42 71.37
CA ARG A 7 12.62 -5.77 70.17
C ARG A 7 11.75 -5.84 68.91
N ARG A 8 10.53 -6.37 68.99
CA ARG A 8 9.59 -6.43 67.86
C ARG A 8 9.12 -5.03 67.44
N ILE A 9 8.83 -4.16 68.40
CA ILE A 9 8.44 -2.77 68.11
C ILE A 9 9.62 -2.00 67.50
N ALA A 10 10.83 -2.16 68.04
CA ALA A 10 12.03 -1.54 67.48
C ALA A 10 12.34 -2.02 66.05
N PHE A 11 12.14 -3.31 65.77
CA PHE A 11 12.32 -3.88 64.44
C PHE A 11 11.24 -3.41 63.45
N ALA A 12 9.98 -3.30 63.89
CA ALA A 12 8.90 -2.75 63.07
C ALA A 12 9.14 -1.27 62.73
N ILE A 13 9.59 -0.47 63.69
CA ILE A 13 9.97 0.94 63.47
C ILE A 13 11.14 1.03 62.48
N LEU A 14 12.16 0.17 62.63
CA LEU A 14 13.30 0.12 61.71
C LEU A 14 12.86 -0.20 60.27
N LEU A 15 11.95 -1.17 60.09
CA LEU A 15 11.40 -1.53 58.78
C LEU A 15 10.64 -0.38 58.12
N VAL A 16 9.83 0.35 58.90
CA VAL A 16 9.10 1.53 58.40
C VAL A 16 10.08 2.64 58.00
N VAL A 17 11.14 2.88 58.78
CA VAL A 17 12.19 3.85 58.45
C VAL A 17 12.94 3.44 57.18
N VAL A 18 13.31 2.16 57.04
CA VAL A 18 13.99 1.65 55.83
C VAL A 18 13.07 1.77 54.61
N ALA A 19 11.79 1.42 54.73
CA ALA A 19 10.82 1.59 53.65
C ALA A 19 10.63 3.07 53.27
N ALA A 20 10.55 3.98 54.25
CA ALA A 20 10.46 5.42 54.01
C ALA A 20 11.73 5.96 53.33
N VAL A 21 12.91 5.49 53.72
CA VAL A 21 14.18 5.85 53.08
C VAL A 21 14.23 5.30 51.64
N MET A 22 13.79 4.07 51.41
CA MET A 22 13.72 3.47 50.07
C MET A 22 12.74 4.23 49.16
N VAL A 23 11.58 4.63 49.69
CA VAL A 23 10.60 5.47 48.96
C VAL A 23 11.17 6.86 48.70
N ALA A 24 11.86 7.48 49.67
CA ALA A 24 12.49 8.79 49.48
C ALA A 24 13.66 8.74 48.47
N LEU A 25 14.45 7.68 48.48
CA LEU A 25 15.51 7.44 47.50
C LEU A 25 14.93 7.15 46.11
N GLY A 26 13.86 6.35 46.02
CA GLY A 26 13.13 6.13 44.78
C GLY A 26 12.55 7.43 44.23
N TYR A 27 11.88 8.22 45.06
CA TYR A 27 11.33 9.53 44.69
C TYR A 27 12.41 10.49 44.20
N ARG A 28 13.57 10.52 44.87
CA ARG A 28 14.72 11.36 44.48
C ARG A 28 15.43 10.87 43.21
N HIS A 29 15.36 9.57 42.92
CA HIS A 29 15.89 9.01 41.68
C HIS A 29 14.99 9.32 40.47
N PHE A 30 13.66 9.34 40.67
CA PHE A 30 12.69 9.65 39.63
C PHE A 30 12.39 11.16 39.47
N ASN A 31 12.61 11.98 40.51
CA ASN A 31 12.58 13.45 40.45
C ASN A 31 13.98 14.02 40.72
N PRO A 32 14.86 14.10 39.69
CA PRO A 32 16.12 14.82 39.81
C PRO A 32 15.86 16.27 40.22
N ARG A 33 16.77 16.83 41.03
CA ARG A 33 16.67 18.21 41.47
C ARG A 33 16.74 19.15 40.26
N ASP A 34 16.07 20.30 40.35
CA ASP A 34 15.94 21.24 39.24
C ASP A 34 17.30 21.73 38.72
N ASP A 35 18.29 21.86 39.61
CA ASP A 35 19.68 22.18 39.25
C ASP A 35 20.33 21.07 38.41
N GLU A 36 20.14 19.80 38.78
CA GLU A 36 20.68 18.68 38.01
C GLU A 36 20.03 18.55 36.63
N ARG A 37 18.72 18.84 36.52
CA ARG A 37 18.00 18.81 35.24
C ARG A 37 18.50 19.91 34.30
N ALA A 38 18.54 21.15 34.78
CA ALA A 38 19.05 22.29 34.03
C ALA A 38 20.50 22.07 33.58
N ARG A 39 21.35 21.54 34.47
CA ARG A 39 22.75 21.23 34.14
C ARG A 39 22.87 20.21 33.02
N ARG A 40 22.12 19.10 33.07
CA ARG A 40 22.13 18.07 32.02
C ARG A 40 21.67 18.62 30.68
N ALA A 41 20.63 19.46 30.68
CA ALA A 41 20.14 20.10 29.47
C ALA A 41 21.21 21.03 28.85
N ILE A 42 21.91 21.82 29.66
CA ILE A 42 23.00 22.69 29.18
C ILE A 42 24.15 21.84 28.59
N GLU A 43 24.58 20.79 29.29
CA GLU A 43 25.64 19.88 28.82
C GLU A 43 25.26 19.22 27.48
N GLN A 44 23.99 18.81 27.33
CA GLN A 44 23.47 18.25 26.08
C GLN A 44 23.43 19.29 24.94
N ALA A 45 23.00 20.52 25.22
CA ALA A 45 22.99 21.60 24.25
C ALA A 45 24.40 21.95 23.75
N ASP A 46 25.40 21.98 24.64
CA ASP A 46 26.81 22.22 24.28
C ASP A 46 27.36 21.12 23.35
N LEU A 47 27.07 19.85 23.65
CA LEU A 47 27.48 18.72 22.78
C LEU A 47 26.88 18.83 21.37
N LEU A 48 25.60 19.19 21.27
CA LEU A 48 24.94 19.37 19.98
C LEU A 48 25.49 20.58 19.22
N ARG A 49 25.80 21.68 19.91
CA ARG A 49 26.46 22.84 19.29
C ARG A 49 27.79 22.46 18.65
N GLU A 50 28.62 21.69 19.35
CA GLU A 50 29.90 21.22 18.82
C GLU A 50 29.73 20.36 17.56
N GLN A 51 28.76 19.45 17.56
CA GLN A 51 28.43 18.64 16.38
C GLN A 51 27.96 19.49 15.20
N VAL A 52 27.12 20.52 15.43
CA VAL A 52 26.65 21.44 14.38
C VAL A 52 27.80 22.22 13.76
N LEU A 53 28.70 22.73 14.60
CA LEU A 53 29.87 23.49 14.14
C LEU A 53 30.86 22.61 13.37
N ALA A 54 30.98 21.32 13.71
CA ALA A 54 31.84 20.37 13.02
C ALA A 54 31.35 20.01 11.60
N PHE A 55 30.03 20.09 11.32
CA PHE A 55 29.44 19.70 10.04
C PHE A 55 29.54 20.76 8.93
N ALA A 56 30.20 21.90 9.17
CA ALA A 56 30.29 23.04 8.23
C ALA A 56 28.90 23.46 7.70
N ALA A 57 28.07 24.00 8.60
CA ALA A 57 26.70 24.41 8.31
C ALA A 57 26.58 25.30 7.05
N PRO A 58 25.61 25.04 6.16
CA PRO A 58 25.32 25.90 5.00
C PRO A 58 25.09 27.36 5.41
N ASP A 59 25.40 28.31 4.52
CA ASP A 59 25.25 29.76 4.80
C ASP A 59 23.84 30.15 5.27
N ALA A 60 22.82 29.46 4.75
CA ALA A 60 21.42 29.66 5.13
C ALA A 60 21.11 29.34 6.61
N TRP A 61 21.99 28.64 7.33
CA TRP A 61 21.77 28.22 8.72
C TRP A 61 22.54 29.07 9.74
N LYS A 62 23.41 29.99 9.29
CA LYS A 62 24.24 30.83 10.18
C LYS A 62 23.41 31.60 11.20
N ASP A 63 22.29 32.17 10.80
CA ASP A 63 21.40 32.92 11.69
C ASP A 63 20.73 32.01 12.73
N ASN A 64 20.35 30.79 12.34
CA ASN A 64 19.75 29.82 13.24
C ASN A 64 20.77 29.27 14.25
N VAL A 65 22.00 29.00 13.82
CA VAL A 65 23.10 28.58 14.71
C VAL A 65 23.42 29.69 15.72
N ALA A 66 23.45 30.96 15.28
CA ALA A 66 23.65 32.11 16.15
C ALA A 66 22.49 32.28 17.14
N ALA A 67 21.24 32.07 16.71
CA ALA A 67 20.07 32.12 17.58
C ALA A 67 20.08 31.01 18.64
N ALA A 68 20.36 29.76 18.26
CA ALA A 68 20.50 28.65 19.21
C ALA A 68 21.66 28.89 20.20
N GLY A 69 22.75 29.51 19.74
CA GLY A 69 23.86 29.91 20.62
C GLY A 69 23.45 30.94 21.67
N ARG A 70 22.64 31.94 21.31
CA ARG A 70 22.11 32.92 22.27
C ARG A 70 21.21 32.28 23.32
N GLU A 71 20.39 31.30 22.94
CA GLU A 71 19.56 30.54 23.89
C GLU A 71 20.42 29.74 24.86
N LEU A 72 21.48 29.09 24.37
CA LEU A 72 22.40 28.36 25.23
C LEU A 72 23.15 29.27 26.21
N GLU A 73 23.58 30.46 25.77
CA GLU A 73 24.20 31.43 26.68
C GLU A 73 23.19 32.00 27.70
N SER A 74 21.93 32.18 27.30
CA SER A 74 20.85 32.55 28.21
C SER A 74 20.61 31.46 29.27
N ALA A 75 20.66 30.19 28.86
CA ALA A 75 20.57 29.05 29.77
C ALA A 75 21.72 29.03 30.80
N LYS A 76 22.97 29.24 30.35
CA LYS A 76 24.15 29.30 31.23
C LYS A 76 24.08 30.47 32.21
N THR A 77 23.57 31.62 31.76
CA THR A 77 23.38 32.81 32.61
C THR A 77 22.32 32.56 33.68
N ALA A 78 21.14 32.06 33.30
CA ALA A 78 20.08 31.70 34.24
C ALA A 78 20.55 30.64 35.26
N TYR A 79 21.36 29.68 34.83
CA TYR A 79 21.96 28.68 35.70
C TYR A 79 22.90 29.31 36.75
N ALA A 80 23.75 30.27 36.33
CA ALA A 80 24.64 30.99 37.24
C ALA A 80 23.87 31.83 38.27
N GLU A 81 22.70 32.35 37.89
CA GLU A 81 21.78 33.10 38.77
C GLU A 81 20.90 32.20 39.65
N SER A 82 21.11 30.88 39.62
CA SER A 82 20.29 29.88 40.34
C SER A 82 18.81 29.85 39.92
N GLN A 83 18.50 30.29 38.70
CA GLN A 83 17.17 30.25 38.10
C GLN A 83 17.00 28.96 37.28
N TRP A 84 16.93 27.82 37.97
CA TRP A 84 17.04 26.49 37.36
C TRP A 84 15.97 26.18 36.29
N GLU A 85 14.72 26.55 36.54
CA GLU A 85 13.62 26.31 35.59
C GLU A 85 13.78 27.12 34.29
N GLN A 86 14.23 28.39 34.40
CA GLN A 86 14.54 29.20 33.23
C GLN A 86 15.77 28.67 32.48
N ALA A 87 16.79 28.22 33.22
CA ALA A 87 17.98 27.61 32.66
C ALA A 87 17.66 26.34 31.87
N GLU A 88 16.82 25.45 32.42
CA GLU A 88 16.32 24.26 31.74
C GLU A 88 15.53 24.63 30.48
N SER A 89 14.57 25.56 30.58
CA SER A 89 13.75 26.00 29.45
C SER A 89 14.59 26.57 28.29
N HIS A 90 15.58 27.43 28.59
CA HIS A 90 16.46 27.97 27.56
C HIS A 90 17.37 26.89 26.96
N ALA A 91 17.86 25.95 27.78
CA ALA A 91 18.67 24.84 27.31
C ALA A 91 17.88 23.89 26.40
N GLU A 92 16.63 23.56 26.74
CA GLU A 92 15.74 22.73 25.90
C GLU A 92 15.42 23.42 24.56
N SER A 93 15.20 24.75 24.57
CA SER A 93 15.04 25.54 23.35
C SER A 93 16.28 25.46 22.45
N ALA A 94 17.48 25.55 23.03
CA ALA A 94 18.74 25.38 22.31
C ALA A 94 18.93 23.95 21.78
N ILE A 95 18.65 22.92 22.59
CA ILE A 95 18.69 21.50 22.21
C ILE A 95 17.81 21.26 20.98
N SER A 96 16.55 21.69 21.04
CA SER A 96 15.57 21.48 19.96
C SER A 96 16.07 22.08 18.64
N ARG A 97 16.62 23.31 18.69
CA ARG A 97 17.17 24.00 17.51
C ARG A 97 18.40 23.27 16.96
N TYR A 98 19.33 22.83 17.81
CA TYR A 98 20.52 22.11 17.35
C TYR A 98 20.20 20.70 16.84
N GLN A 99 19.26 19.98 17.47
CA GLN A 99 18.77 18.69 16.98
C GLN A 99 18.11 18.80 15.62
N THR A 100 17.37 19.89 15.38
CA THR A 100 16.78 20.22 14.07
C THR A 100 17.87 20.37 12.99
N MET A 101 19.03 20.94 13.34
CA MET A 101 20.18 21.07 12.43
C MET A 101 20.96 19.76 12.23
N LEU A 102 21.03 18.89 13.24
CA LEU A 102 21.81 17.63 13.23
C LEU A 102 21.03 16.40 12.74
N GLY A 103 19.72 16.53 12.52
CA GLY A 103 18.91 15.41 12.06
C GLY A 103 18.64 14.33 13.13
N VAL A 104 18.89 14.61 14.42
CA VAL A 104 18.35 13.80 15.54
C VAL A 104 16.95 14.29 15.84
N GLY A 105 16.07 14.04 14.86
CA GLY A 105 14.73 14.61 14.76
C GLY A 105 14.20 14.44 13.34
N ARG A 106 14.13 13.19 12.86
CA ARG A 106 13.52 12.80 11.57
C ARG A 106 12.00 13.05 11.51
N SER A 107 11.51 14.18 12.01
CA SER A 107 10.08 14.53 11.98
C SER A 107 9.75 16.02 11.84
N GLN A 108 10.72 16.95 11.73
CA GLN A 108 10.41 18.38 11.53
C GLN A 108 11.31 19.12 10.52
N LEU A 109 11.75 18.41 9.48
CA LEU A 109 12.04 19.01 8.17
C LEU A 109 11.11 18.34 7.15
N GLY A 110 9.81 18.40 7.44
CA GLY A 110 8.76 17.81 6.62
C GLY A 110 8.85 18.40 5.21
N GLY A 111 9.17 17.56 4.22
CA GLY A 111 8.77 17.89 2.86
C GLY A 111 7.24 17.99 2.83
N ALA A 112 6.67 18.73 1.88
CA ALA A 112 5.23 18.69 1.63
C ALA A 112 4.71 17.24 1.54
N GLY A 113 5.55 16.36 1.00
CA GLY A 113 5.35 14.92 0.93
C GLY A 113 6.65 14.21 0.57
N HIS A 114 6.54 12.96 0.15
CA HIS A 114 7.65 12.17 -0.36
C HIS A 114 7.21 11.24 -1.48
N PHE A 115 8.15 10.87 -2.35
CA PHE A 115 7.89 9.83 -3.35
C PHE A 115 7.65 8.49 -2.66
N TYR A 116 6.46 7.94 -2.88
CA TYR A 116 6.06 6.63 -2.37
C TYR A 116 6.44 5.52 -3.35
N SER A 117 6.22 5.71 -4.65
CA SER A 117 6.66 4.75 -5.67
C SER A 117 7.11 5.48 -6.93
N LEU A 118 8.01 4.85 -7.69
CA LEU A 118 8.62 5.40 -8.90
C LEU A 118 8.73 4.28 -9.94
N GLU A 119 8.49 4.63 -11.20
CA GLU A 119 8.70 3.79 -12.37
C GLU A 119 9.27 4.61 -13.51
N GLY A 120 10.13 4.00 -14.32
CA GLY A 120 10.79 4.66 -15.44
C GLY A 120 11.53 5.93 -15.04
N ARG A 121 11.60 6.88 -15.97
CA ARG A 121 12.27 8.15 -15.74
C ARG A 121 11.40 9.14 -14.97
N VAL A 122 11.79 9.41 -13.71
CA VAL A 122 11.22 10.47 -12.87
C VAL A 122 12.32 11.39 -12.38
N GLN A 123 12.11 12.70 -12.50
CA GLN A 123 13.09 13.70 -12.11
C GLN A 123 12.44 14.84 -11.33
N VAL A 124 13.21 15.43 -10.43
CA VAL A 124 12.83 16.58 -9.62
C VAL A 124 13.78 17.72 -9.94
N GLN A 125 13.30 18.94 -9.94
CA GLN A 125 14.11 20.14 -9.95
C GLN A 125 13.77 20.94 -8.69
N ARG A 126 14.80 21.24 -7.89
CA ARG A 126 14.62 21.97 -6.63
C ARG A 126 14.40 23.45 -6.88
N THR A 127 13.62 24.11 -6.03
CA THR A 127 13.40 25.56 -6.10
C THR A 127 14.72 26.34 -6.14
N GLY A 128 14.83 27.26 -7.10
CA GLY A 128 16.02 28.09 -7.29
C GLY A 128 17.24 27.36 -7.84
N LYS A 129 17.15 26.05 -8.13
CA LYS A 129 18.22 25.28 -8.78
C LYS A 129 17.81 24.90 -10.20
N PRO A 130 18.65 25.17 -11.21
CA PRO A 130 18.32 24.84 -12.61
C PRO A 130 18.48 23.34 -12.93
N GLU A 131 19.16 22.57 -12.08
CA GLU A 131 19.48 21.17 -12.33
C GLU A 131 18.31 20.22 -12.05
N TRP A 132 18.12 19.27 -12.97
CA TRP A 132 17.20 18.15 -12.77
C TRP A 132 17.97 16.98 -12.17
N GLN A 133 17.47 16.48 -11.05
CA GLN A 133 17.99 15.31 -10.34
C GLN A 133 17.02 14.14 -10.51
N THR A 134 17.54 12.93 -10.62
CA THR A 134 16.70 11.72 -10.63
C THR A 134 15.99 11.58 -9.29
N ALA A 135 14.69 11.25 -9.34
CA ALA A 135 13.92 11.01 -8.12
C ALA A 135 14.30 9.66 -7.51
N GLU A 136 14.31 9.58 -6.18
CA GLU A 136 14.57 8.34 -5.44
C GLU A 136 13.39 7.97 -4.54
N HIS A 137 13.27 6.69 -4.20
CA HIS A 137 12.22 6.23 -3.30
C HIS A 137 12.36 6.91 -1.92
N ARG A 138 11.24 7.39 -1.36
CA ARG A 138 11.16 8.20 -0.13
C ARG A 138 11.87 9.55 -0.20
N MET A 139 12.30 9.99 -1.37
CA MET A 139 12.84 11.33 -1.55
C MET A 139 11.76 12.37 -1.21
N PRO A 140 12.04 13.36 -0.34
CA PRO A 140 11.07 14.39 0.00
C PRO A 140 10.87 15.37 -1.15
N VAL A 141 9.65 15.88 -1.28
CA VAL A 141 9.27 16.99 -2.16
C VAL A 141 8.92 18.22 -1.32
N PHE A 142 9.28 19.41 -1.81
CA PHE A 142 9.10 20.69 -1.09
C PHE A 142 8.25 21.67 -1.91
N GLU A 143 7.75 22.72 -1.25
CA GLU A 143 7.12 23.86 -1.94
C GLU A 143 8.08 24.44 -3.00
N GLY A 144 7.57 24.65 -4.21
CA GLY A 144 8.30 25.17 -5.37
C GLY A 144 9.13 24.12 -6.11
N ASP A 145 9.08 22.84 -5.74
CA ASP A 145 9.74 21.79 -6.51
C ASP A 145 8.96 21.51 -7.80
N PHE A 146 9.69 21.31 -8.89
CA PHE A 146 9.13 20.76 -10.12
C PHE A 146 9.36 19.26 -10.18
N VAL A 147 8.34 18.50 -10.58
CA VAL A 147 8.43 17.06 -10.81
C VAL A 147 8.07 16.77 -12.26
N ARG A 148 8.90 16.00 -12.95
CA ARG A 148 8.63 15.54 -14.31
C ARG A 148 8.75 14.03 -14.46
N THR A 149 7.90 13.46 -15.30
CA THR A 149 7.93 12.05 -15.69
C THR A 149 8.15 11.95 -17.20
N GLY A 150 8.94 10.96 -17.64
CA GLY A 150 9.08 10.64 -19.06
C GLY A 150 7.92 9.79 -19.59
N ARG A 151 8.00 9.38 -20.87
CA ARG A 151 7.04 8.47 -21.53
C ARG A 151 6.86 7.12 -20.84
N ASP A 152 7.92 6.64 -20.19
CA ASP A 152 8.01 5.42 -19.39
C ASP A 152 7.83 5.72 -17.89
N GLY A 153 7.75 7.01 -17.53
CA GLY A 153 7.81 7.49 -16.17
C GLY A 153 6.44 7.50 -15.48
N SER A 154 6.38 7.02 -14.25
CA SER A 154 5.25 7.30 -13.37
C SER A 154 5.72 7.44 -11.93
N ALA A 155 4.99 8.22 -11.13
CA ALA A 155 5.34 8.47 -9.74
C ALA A 155 4.11 8.53 -8.86
N GLU A 156 4.24 8.02 -7.65
CA GLU A 156 3.28 8.25 -6.57
C GLU A 156 3.94 9.13 -5.51
N ILE A 157 3.27 10.22 -5.14
CA ILE A 157 3.71 11.15 -4.10
C ILE A 157 2.68 11.08 -2.97
N LEU A 158 3.14 10.69 -1.77
CA LEU A 158 2.34 10.68 -0.55
C LEU A 158 2.63 11.96 0.23
N PHE A 159 1.61 12.78 0.43
CA PHE A 159 1.71 14.02 1.19
C PHE A 159 1.40 13.81 2.67
N GLU A 160 1.85 14.75 3.51
CA GLU A 160 1.70 14.65 4.97
C GLU A 160 0.25 14.62 5.44
N ASP A 161 -0.68 15.14 4.65
CA ASP A 161 -2.13 15.12 4.94
C ASP A 161 -2.83 13.80 4.55
N GLY A 162 -2.05 12.81 4.09
CA GLY A 162 -2.54 11.50 3.67
C GLY A 162 -3.04 11.46 2.23
N SER A 163 -3.05 12.58 1.50
CA SER A 163 -3.42 12.56 0.08
C SER A 163 -2.34 11.88 -0.75
N LEU A 164 -2.77 11.00 -1.67
CA LEU A 164 -1.89 10.28 -2.60
C LEU A 164 -2.09 10.82 -4.01
N TYR A 165 -0.99 11.21 -4.64
CA TYR A 165 -0.98 11.76 -5.99
C TYR A 165 -0.24 10.81 -6.91
N ARG A 166 -0.94 10.24 -7.89
CA ARG A 166 -0.34 9.39 -8.93
C ARG A 166 -0.16 10.20 -10.21
N VAL A 167 1.09 10.50 -10.52
CA VAL A 167 1.53 11.22 -11.71
C VAL A 167 1.75 10.22 -12.85
N GLY A 168 1.08 10.45 -13.97
CA GLY A 168 1.20 9.61 -15.16
C GLY A 168 2.45 9.92 -16.00
N PRO A 169 2.63 9.22 -17.13
CA PRO A 169 3.67 9.53 -18.12
C PRO A 169 3.57 10.95 -18.68
N ASP A 170 4.67 11.42 -19.24
CA ASP A 170 4.79 12.69 -19.96
C ASP A 170 4.17 13.87 -19.19
N SER A 171 4.42 13.92 -17.88
CA SER A 171 3.80 14.88 -16.98
C SER A 171 4.83 15.84 -16.39
N LEU A 172 4.40 17.08 -16.15
CA LEU A 172 5.15 18.12 -15.45
C LEU A 172 4.21 18.82 -14.46
N LEU A 173 4.64 18.92 -13.21
CA LEU A 173 3.90 19.61 -12.16
C LEU A 173 4.84 20.41 -11.26
N GLU A 174 4.25 21.36 -10.54
CA GLU A 174 4.90 22.19 -9.53
C GLU A 174 4.17 22.04 -8.19
N ILE A 175 4.94 21.76 -7.14
CA ILE A 175 4.42 21.54 -5.79
C ILE A 175 4.16 22.89 -5.12
N HIS A 176 2.90 23.23 -4.82
CA HIS A 176 2.54 24.46 -4.07
C HIS A 176 1.94 24.10 -2.71
N ARG A 177 2.71 23.35 -1.90
CA ARG A 177 2.26 22.87 -0.59
C ARG A 177 3.31 23.15 0.48
N ARG A 178 2.90 23.80 1.57
CA ARG A 178 3.71 24.04 2.78
C ARG A 178 3.59 22.88 3.75
N ALA A 179 4.68 22.56 4.45
CA ALA A 179 4.70 21.57 5.51
C ALA A 179 4.09 22.15 6.81
N ALA A 180 2.83 21.78 7.09
CA ALA A 180 2.05 21.98 8.31
C ALA A 180 1.80 23.46 8.76
N THR A 181 0.77 23.86 9.51
CA THR A 181 -0.43 23.29 10.16
C THR A 181 -1.54 24.35 9.93
N SER A 182 -2.78 23.97 9.59
CA SER A 182 -3.96 24.86 9.39
C SER A 182 -4.15 25.65 8.07
N ALA A 183 -3.30 25.48 7.04
CA ALA A 183 -3.52 26.08 5.72
C ALA A 183 -4.39 25.17 4.81
N PRO A 184 -5.19 25.72 3.87
CA PRO A 184 -6.14 24.95 3.07
C PRO A 184 -5.45 23.87 2.23
N ALA A 185 -6.13 22.72 2.09
CA ALA A 185 -6.00 21.70 1.05
C ALA A 185 -4.90 21.98 0.02
N GLY A 186 -3.70 21.43 0.22
CA GLY A 186 -2.52 21.81 -0.55
C GLY A 186 -2.72 21.76 -2.05
N THR A 187 -2.16 22.75 -2.73
CA THR A 187 -2.29 22.99 -4.17
C THR A 187 -1.14 22.32 -4.91
N VAL A 188 -1.44 21.52 -5.92
CA VAL A 188 -0.46 21.11 -6.93
C VAL A 188 -0.80 21.84 -8.22
N LYS A 189 0.18 22.52 -8.82
CA LYS A 189 -0.01 23.11 -10.15
C LYS A 189 0.39 22.07 -11.20
N MET A 190 -0.59 21.60 -11.95
CA MET A 190 -0.37 20.70 -13.06
C MET A 190 -0.07 21.51 -14.32
N VAL A 191 1.12 21.33 -14.88
CA VAL A 191 1.51 22.01 -16.12
C VAL A 191 1.04 21.18 -17.30
N VAL A 192 1.50 19.95 -17.50
CA VAL A 192 1.09 19.09 -18.62
C VAL A 192 1.02 17.65 -18.17
N GLY A 193 0.22 16.82 -18.83
CA GLY A 193 0.12 15.39 -18.59
C GLY A 193 -1.09 15.02 -17.74
N ARG A 194 -1.01 13.98 -16.92
CA ARG A 194 -2.15 13.51 -16.09
C ARG A 194 -1.75 13.23 -14.65
N ILE A 195 -2.64 13.59 -13.73
CA ILE A 195 -2.51 13.26 -12.31
C ILE A 195 -3.82 12.70 -11.77
N ASN A 196 -3.74 11.64 -10.95
CA ASN A 196 -4.87 11.10 -10.21
C ASN A 196 -4.66 11.39 -8.72
N VAL A 197 -5.62 12.05 -8.11
CA VAL A 197 -5.58 12.47 -6.70
C VAL A 197 -6.55 11.61 -5.90
N TYR A 198 -6.06 11.05 -4.80
CA TYR A 198 -6.82 10.27 -3.84
C TYR A 198 -6.80 11.01 -2.50
N THR A 199 -7.97 11.43 -2.03
CA THR A 199 -8.14 12.07 -0.72
C THR A 199 -8.78 11.09 0.26
N SER A 200 -8.38 11.19 1.52
CA SER A 200 -9.05 10.54 2.66
C SER A 200 -9.74 11.65 3.46
N ASP A 201 -9.28 11.98 4.67
CA ASP A 201 -9.95 12.96 5.52
C ASP A 201 -9.78 14.42 5.08
N ASN A 202 -8.74 14.74 4.31
CA ASN A 202 -8.40 16.10 3.93
C ASN A 202 -8.71 16.38 2.44
N PRO A 203 -9.34 17.51 2.11
CA PRO A 203 -9.50 17.95 0.72
C PRO A 203 -8.15 18.34 0.10
N SER A 204 -8.10 18.44 -1.22
CA SER A 204 -6.92 18.89 -1.96
C SER A 204 -7.28 19.76 -3.16
N THR A 205 -6.33 20.56 -3.66
CA THR A 205 -6.56 21.41 -4.83
C THR A 205 -5.55 21.08 -5.94
N VAL A 206 -6.03 21.02 -7.18
CA VAL A 206 -5.16 20.97 -8.36
C VAL A 206 -5.46 22.18 -9.25
N THR A 207 -4.43 22.98 -9.52
CA THR A 207 -4.52 24.17 -10.36
C THR A 207 -3.90 23.90 -11.72
N THR A 208 -4.52 24.40 -12.78
CA THR A 208 -3.98 24.44 -14.14
C THR A 208 -4.13 25.85 -14.69
N ASP A 209 -3.64 26.11 -15.90
CA ASP A 209 -3.86 27.41 -16.56
C ASP A 209 -5.32 27.64 -16.96
N ALA A 210 -6.13 26.57 -17.07
CA ALA A 210 -7.52 26.64 -17.51
C ALA A 210 -8.55 26.51 -16.38
N ALA A 211 -8.18 25.95 -15.23
CA ALA A 211 -9.08 25.80 -14.09
C ALA A 211 -8.35 25.53 -12.75
N ASP A 212 -9.00 25.95 -11.67
CA ASP A 212 -8.77 25.46 -10.31
C ASP A 212 -9.75 24.33 -10.00
N THR A 213 -9.26 23.20 -9.50
CA THR A 213 -10.07 22.04 -9.13
C THR A 213 -9.93 21.78 -7.63
N GLU A 214 -10.97 22.07 -6.87
CA GLU A 214 -11.09 21.71 -5.46
C GLU A 214 -11.66 20.28 -5.37
N ILE A 215 -10.99 19.41 -4.62
CA ILE A 215 -11.30 17.99 -4.47
C ILE A 215 -11.66 17.75 -3.02
N ASP A 216 -12.89 17.30 -2.75
CA ASP A 216 -13.35 17.03 -1.40
C ASP A 216 -12.61 15.85 -0.77
N SER A 217 -12.81 15.61 0.53
CA SER A 217 -12.41 14.37 1.21
C SER A 217 -13.05 13.14 0.55
N ASP A 218 -12.48 11.95 0.80
CA ASP A 218 -12.96 10.65 0.31
C ASP A 218 -13.18 10.55 -1.21
N SER A 219 -12.39 11.31 -1.97
CA SER A 219 -12.57 11.50 -3.41
C SER A 219 -11.42 10.90 -4.22
N ARG A 220 -11.75 10.55 -5.48
CA ARG A 220 -10.79 10.11 -6.48
C ARG A 220 -11.02 10.87 -7.78
N VAL A 221 -10.10 11.77 -8.09
CA VAL A 221 -10.25 12.73 -9.18
C VAL A 221 -9.02 12.70 -10.06
N ALA A 222 -9.22 12.58 -11.36
CA ALA A 222 -8.17 12.77 -12.35
C ALA A 222 -8.23 14.18 -12.91
N VAL A 223 -7.06 14.82 -13.02
CA VAL A 223 -6.86 16.08 -13.72
C VAL A 223 -5.83 15.84 -14.81
N GLY A 224 -6.20 16.11 -16.06
CA GLY A 224 -5.32 16.03 -17.21
C GLY A 224 -5.20 17.38 -17.90
N VAL A 225 -4.00 17.74 -18.36
CA VAL A 225 -3.74 18.93 -19.16
C VAL A 225 -3.11 18.48 -20.48
N ASP A 226 -3.80 18.78 -21.58
CA ASP A 226 -3.32 18.48 -22.93
C ASP A 226 -2.11 19.36 -23.30
N GLU A 227 -1.12 18.79 -23.99
CA GLU A 227 0.10 19.50 -24.36
C GLU A 227 -0.14 20.51 -25.49
N ALA A 228 -1.01 20.19 -26.45
CA ALA A 228 -1.20 20.97 -27.66
C ALA A 228 -2.05 22.22 -27.43
N ASP A 229 -3.15 22.11 -26.68
CA ASP A 229 -4.11 23.21 -26.49
C ASP A 229 -4.24 23.68 -25.03
N ARG A 230 -3.50 23.07 -24.09
CA ARG A 230 -3.55 23.37 -22.64
C ARG A 230 -4.93 23.16 -22.02
N LYS A 231 -5.83 22.46 -22.70
CA LYS A 231 -7.17 22.15 -22.20
C LYS A 231 -7.06 21.22 -21.00
N THR A 232 -7.78 21.58 -19.94
CA THR A 232 -7.85 20.78 -18.73
C THR A 232 -9.07 19.89 -18.77
N THR A 233 -8.90 18.59 -18.50
CA THR A 233 -9.99 17.64 -18.32
C THR A 233 -9.99 17.17 -16.88
N VAL A 234 -11.14 17.30 -16.21
CA VAL A 234 -11.34 16.87 -14.82
C VAL A 234 -12.39 15.76 -14.80
N ALA A 235 -12.02 14.61 -14.26
CA ALA A 235 -12.87 13.43 -14.13
C ALA A 235 -12.96 13.00 -12.66
N THR A 236 -14.18 13.00 -12.11
CA THR A 236 -14.45 12.50 -10.75
C THR A 236 -14.94 11.07 -10.85
N PHE A 237 -14.12 10.11 -10.42
CA PHE A 237 -14.49 8.70 -10.44
C PHE A 237 -15.29 8.31 -9.19
N LYS A 238 -14.95 8.92 -8.05
CA LYS A 238 -15.66 8.80 -6.78
C LYS A 238 -15.55 10.11 -6.01
N GLY A 239 -16.58 10.47 -5.26
CA GLY A 239 -16.62 11.64 -4.41
C GLY A 239 -17.06 12.89 -5.17
N ARG A 240 -16.45 14.03 -4.85
CA ARG A 240 -16.86 15.33 -5.38
C ARG A 240 -15.65 16.20 -5.72
N ALA A 241 -15.80 16.96 -6.81
CA ALA A 241 -14.88 18.03 -7.16
C ALA A 241 -15.65 19.28 -7.58
N LEU A 242 -15.09 20.46 -7.31
CA LEU A 242 -15.57 21.74 -7.81
C LEU A 242 -14.53 22.33 -8.76
N VAL A 243 -14.88 22.47 -10.03
CA VAL A 243 -14.00 23.03 -11.06
C VAL A 243 -14.39 24.49 -11.29
N ARG A 244 -13.45 25.41 -11.03
CA ARG A 244 -13.62 26.84 -11.26
C ARG A 244 -12.68 27.31 -12.35
N ASN A 245 -13.18 28.01 -13.36
CA ASN A 245 -12.33 28.57 -14.41
C ASN A 245 -11.93 30.03 -14.10
N PRO A 246 -10.99 30.63 -14.87
CA PRO A 246 -10.54 32.01 -14.65
C PRO A 246 -11.63 33.09 -14.74
N ARG A 247 -12.79 32.79 -15.32
CA ARG A 247 -13.95 33.70 -15.37
C ARG A 247 -14.85 33.60 -14.14
N GLY A 248 -14.50 32.75 -13.17
CA GLY A 248 -15.29 32.50 -11.97
C GLY A 248 -16.52 31.62 -12.20
N LEU A 249 -16.65 30.99 -13.38
CA LEU A 249 -17.69 29.98 -13.60
C LEU A 249 -17.29 28.69 -12.89
N GLU A 250 -18.27 28.01 -12.31
CA GLU A 250 -18.08 26.79 -11.54
C GLU A 250 -18.90 25.63 -12.09
N VAL A 251 -18.30 24.43 -12.06
CA VAL A 251 -18.97 23.16 -12.35
C VAL A 251 -18.63 22.19 -11.24
N ALA A 252 -19.64 21.79 -10.46
CA ALA A 252 -19.52 20.69 -9.51
C ALA A 252 -19.62 19.34 -10.24
N LEU A 253 -18.70 18.42 -9.95
CA LEU A 253 -18.68 17.05 -10.42
C LEU A 253 -18.96 16.09 -9.27
N THR A 254 -19.68 15.02 -9.57
CA THR A 254 -19.95 13.90 -8.67
C THR A 254 -19.49 12.60 -9.30
N ASP A 255 -19.76 11.46 -8.64
CA ASP A 255 -19.40 10.12 -9.10
C ASP A 255 -19.64 9.89 -10.60
N ARG A 256 -18.54 9.60 -11.28
CA ARG A 256 -18.46 9.29 -12.71
C ARG A 256 -18.91 10.45 -13.58
N GLU A 257 -18.50 11.66 -13.23
CA GLU A 257 -18.73 12.84 -14.06
C GLU A 257 -17.40 13.45 -14.51
N GLN A 258 -17.39 13.95 -15.74
CA GLN A 258 -16.25 14.65 -16.34
C GLN A 258 -16.68 15.99 -16.91
N VAL A 259 -15.79 16.98 -16.85
CA VAL A 259 -15.89 18.22 -17.62
C VAL A 259 -14.50 18.59 -18.14
N ALA A 260 -14.45 19.33 -19.24
CA ALA A 260 -13.23 19.98 -19.70
C ALA A 260 -13.35 21.51 -19.62
N ALA A 261 -12.26 22.17 -19.25
CA ALA A 261 -12.09 23.61 -19.23
C ALA A 261 -11.02 24.01 -20.26
N ALA A 262 -11.34 24.99 -21.10
CA ALA A 262 -10.39 25.59 -22.02
C ALA A 262 -9.78 26.87 -21.43
N THR A 263 -8.59 27.23 -21.89
CA THR A 263 -7.85 28.42 -21.44
C THR A 263 -8.56 29.74 -21.78
N ASP A 264 -9.52 29.72 -22.70
CA ASP A 264 -10.39 30.86 -23.01
C ASP A 264 -11.47 31.12 -21.94
N GLY A 265 -11.58 30.25 -20.93
CA GLY A 265 -12.57 30.33 -19.85
C GLY A 265 -13.93 29.74 -20.19
N THR A 266 -14.00 28.80 -21.14
CA THR A 266 -15.21 28.02 -21.44
C THR A 266 -15.15 26.62 -20.82
N PHE A 267 -16.32 26.05 -20.53
CA PHE A 267 -16.48 24.65 -20.15
C PHE A 267 -17.14 23.85 -21.26
N SER A 268 -16.73 22.59 -21.41
CA SER A 268 -17.51 21.62 -22.17
C SER A 268 -18.84 21.32 -21.47
N ARG A 269 -19.74 20.63 -22.16
CA ARG A 269 -20.84 19.96 -21.47
C ARG A 269 -20.27 18.91 -20.52
N LYS A 270 -20.95 18.75 -19.38
CA LYS A 270 -20.66 17.67 -18.44
C LYS A 270 -21.01 16.32 -19.09
N GLN A 271 -20.12 15.35 -18.94
CA GLN A 271 -20.26 13.99 -19.49
C GLN A 271 -20.30 12.97 -18.35
N ARG A 272 -21.02 11.85 -18.58
CA ARG A 272 -21.05 10.72 -17.64
C ARG A 272 -20.01 9.70 -18.05
N ILE A 273 -19.08 9.42 -17.15
CA ILE A 273 -18.03 8.41 -17.32
C ILE A 273 -18.69 7.02 -17.27
N PRO A 274 -18.46 6.15 -18.27
CA PRO A 274 -19.00 4.79 -18.25
C PRO A 274 -18.40 3.96 -17.12
N ASP A 275 -19.10 2.91 -16.70
CA ASP A 275 -18.54 1.93 -15.78
C ASP A 275 -17.41 1.12 -16.46
N PRO A 276 -16.43 0.58 -15.72
CA PRO A 276 -15.46 -0.35 -16.29
C PRO A 276 -16.12 -1.68 -16.70
N PRO A 277 -15.59 -2.41 -17.70
CA PRO A 277 -16.09 -3.74 -18.04
C PRO A 277 -15.88 -4.73 -16.90
N LEU A 278 -16.83 -5.66 -16.72
CA LEU A 278 -16.71 -6.74 -15.75
C LEU A 278 -15.88 -7.88 -16.33
N LEU A 279 -14.76 -8.21 -15.69
CA LEU A 279 -13.91 -9.32 -16.13
C LEU A 279 -14.59 -10.68 -15.93
N LEU A 280 -14.51 -11.56 -16.91
CA LEU A 280 -15.13 -12.90 -16.88
C LEU A 280 -14.06 -13.99 -16.83
N GLU A 281 -13.29 -14.17 -17.91
CA GLU A 281 -12.19 -15.14 -17.99
C GLU A 281 -10.88 -14.48 -18.46
N PRO A 282 -9.71 -15.01 -18.09
CA PRO A 282 -9.53 -16.03 -17.06
C PRO A 282 -9.89 -15.51 -15.67
N HIS A 283 -10.31 -16.41 -14.79
CA HIS A 283 -10.32 -16.15 -13.36
C HIS A 283 -8.96 -15.68 -12.85
N ASN A 284 -8.97 -14.90 -11.76
CA ASN A 284 -7.73 -14.43 -11.16
C ASN A 284 -6.87 -15.63 -10.69
N ASN A 285 -5.59 -15.60 -11.03
CA ASN A 285 -4.60 -16.66 -10.80
C ASN A 285 -4.71 -17.92 -11.66
N ALA A 286 -5.41 -17.87 -12.81
CA ALA A 286 -5.44 -18.99 -13.75
C ALA A 286 -4.04 -19.37 -14.26
N GLY A 287 -3.86 -20.66 -14.56
CA GLY A 287 -2.63 -21.22 -15.15
C GLY A 287 -2.90 -21.80 -16.53
N PHE A 288 -1.98 -21.59 -17.47
CA PHE A 288 -2.05 -22.09 -18.84
C PHE A 288 -0.76 -22.80 -19.22
N ASP A 289 -0.90 -24.01 -19.77
CA ASP A 289 0.22 -24.74 -20.37
C ASP A 289 0.29 -24.43 -21.88
N LEU A 290 1.40 -23.85 -22.35
CA LEU A 290 1.61 -23.54 -23.78
C LEU A 290 1.62 -24.78 -24.68
N THR A 291 1.84 -25.98 -24.13
CA THR A 291 1.78 -27.22 -24.89
C THR A 291 0.33 -27.63 -25.23
N SER A 292 -0.63 -27.29 -24.37
CA SER A 292 -2.05 -27.65 -24.54
C SER A 292 -2.92 -26.49 -25.00
N ALA A 293 -2.64 -25.26 -24.55
CA ALA A 293 -3.40 -24.06 -24.85
C ALA A 293 -2.48 -22.97 -25.45
N ARG A 294 -2.34 -22.99 -26.78
CA ARG A 294 -1.56 -21.97 -27.52
C ARG A 294 -2.28 -20.63 -27.66
N ILE A 295 -3.56 -20.59 -27.33
CA ILE A 295 -4.41 -19.41 -27.40
C ILE A 295 -5.04 -19.23 -26.03
N ILE A 296 -4.81 -18.07 -25.42
CA ILE A 296 -5.45 -17.69 -24.16
C ILE A 296 -6.55 -16.70 -24.49
N GLU A 297 -7.79 -17.07 -24.20
CA GLU A 297 -8.91 -16.14 -24.35
C GLU A 297 -9.10 -15.33 -23.07
N VAL A 298 -9.12 -14.01 -23.22
CA VAL A 298 -9.54 -13.07 -22.18
C VAL A 298 -10.93 -12.55 -22.55
N SER A 299 -11.85 -12.49 -21.60
CA SER A 299 -13.24 -12.07 -21.84
C SER A 299 -13.77 -11.18 -20.74
N TRP A 300 -14.71 -10.32 -21.13
CA TRP A 300 -15.31 -9.32 -20.27
C TRP A 300 -16.77 -9.08 -20.67
N ARG A 301 -17.51 -8.39 -19.81
CA ARG A 301 -18.85 -7.88 -20.12
C ARG A 301 -18.80 -6.36 -20.16
N ARG A 302 -19.06 -5.79 -21.33
CA ARG A 302 -19.18 -4.33 -21.49
C ARG A 302 -20.42 -3.79 -20.75
N PRO A 303 -20.38 -2.56 -20.23
CA PRO A 303 -21.55 -1.92 -19.64
C PRO A 303 -22.65 -1.62 -20.66
N ALA A 304 -22.27 -1.30 -21.91
CA ALA A 304 -23.18 -1.02 -23.01
C ALA A 304 -22.62 -1.54 -24.34
N ALA A 305 -23.49 -1.99 -25.26
CA ALA A 305 -23.10 -2.70 -26.48
C ALA A 305 -22.42 -1.82 -27.54
N ASP A 306 -22.63 -0.50 -27.48
CA ASP A 306 -22.06 0.53 -28.36
C ASP A 306 -20.68 1.02 -27.91
N THR A 307 -20.22 0.64 -26.72
CA THR A 307 -18.90 1.01 -26.20
C THR A 307 -17.79 0.08 -26.72
N ALA A 308 -16.58 0.60 -26.85
CA ALA A 308 -15.38 -0.19 -27.10
C ALA A 308 -14.64 -0.49 -25.79
N VAL A 309 -13.59 -1.31 -25.86
CA VAL A 309 -12.76 -1.70 -24.74
C VAL A 309 -11.29 -1.47 -25.05
N HIS A 310 -10.61 -0.80 -24.11
CA HIS A 310 -9.16 -0.73 -24.05
C HIS A 310 -8.66 -1.90 -23.22
N LEU A 311 -7.99 -2.87 -23.82
CA LEU A 311 -7.33 -3.99 -23.14
C LEU A 311 -5.84 -3.72 -22.98
N GLN A 312 -5.32 -3.98 -21.77
CA GLN A 312 -3.90 -4.05 -21.52
C GLN A 312 -3.52 -5.40 -20.90
N VAL A 313 -2.41 -5.97 -21.38
CA VAL A 313 -1.76 -7.15 -20.81
C VAL A 313 -0.28 -6.82 -20.58
N SER A 314 0.21 -7.04 -19.36
CA SER A 314 1.54 -6.65 -18.92
C SER A 314 2.21 -7.73 -18.08
N ARG A 315 3.55 -7.75 -18.08
CA ARG A 315 4.36 -8.56 -17.16
C ARG A 315 4.37 -8.00 -15.73
N SER A 316 3.92 -6.76 -15.55
CA SER A 316 3.91 -6.07 -14.26
C SER A 316 2.51 -5.72 -13.81
N GLN A 317 2.25 -5.94 -12.52
CA GLN A 317 0.98 -5.59 -11.89
C GLN A 317 0.68 -4.10 -11.96
N ARG A 318 1.73 -3.27 -12.10
CA ARG A 318 1.62 -1.81 -12.17
C ARG A 318 1.38 -1.30 -13.59
N PHE A 319 1.51 -2.17 -14.60
CA PHE A 319 1.41 -1.84 -16.03
C PHE A 319 2.42 -0.77 -16.44
N SER A 320 3.68 -0.97 -16.02
CA SER A 320 4.82 -0.15 -16.44
C SER A 320 4.93 -0.18 -17.96
N PRO A 321 5.06 0.97 -18.67
CA PRO A 321 4.95 1.01 -20.14
C PRO A 321 5.86 0.04 -20.89
N ASP A 322 7.10 -0.15 -20.42
CA ASP A 322 8.08 -1.05 -21.04
C ASP A 322 7.80 -2.55 -20.80
N GLU A 323 6.85 -2.87 -19.92
CA GLU A 323 6.43 -4.23 -19.57
C GLU A 323 5.01 -4.54 -20.08
N ILE A 324 4.42 -3.66 -20.89
CA ILE A 324 3.14 -3.92 -21.56
C ILE A 324 3.40 -4.72 -22.84
N ASP A 325 3.01 -5.99 -22.83
CA ASP A 325 3.14 -6.88 -23.99
C ASP A 325 2.01 -6.63 -25.00
N ILE A 326 0.81 -6.23 -24.53
CA ILE A 326 -0.35 -5.94 -25.39
C ILE A 326 -1.04 -4.66 -24.91
N ASP A 327 -1.21 -3.71 -25.82
CA ASP A 327 -1.99 -2.48 -25.65
C ASP A 327 -3.00 -2.32 -26.80
N ALA A 328 -4.26 -2.69 -26.56
CA ALA A 328 -5.31 -2.73 -27.58
C ALA A 328 -6.45 -1.75 -27.22
N PRO A 329 -6.45 -0.51 -27.75
CA PRO A 329 -7.29 0.57 -27.23
C PRO A 329 -8.77 0.52 -27.63
N ASN A 330 -9.13 -0.15 -28.72
CA ASN A 330 -10.46 0.00 -29.33
C ASN A 330 -11.07 -1.36 -29.76
N LEU A 331 -11.17 -2.30 -28.83
CA LEU A 331 -11.80 -3.59 -29.07
C LEU A 331 -13.33 -3.47 -29.00
N THR A 332 -14.01 -3.90 -30.07
CA THR A 332 -15.49 -3.89 -30.15
C THR A 332 -16.13 -5.22 -29.72
N LYS A 333 -15.31 -6.23 -29.46
CA LYS A 333 -15.73 -7.56 -28.98
C LYS A 333 -15.70 -7.62 -27.46
N ASP A 334 -16.43 -8.58 -26.92
CA ASP A 334 -16.47 -8.91 -25.48
C ASP A 334 -15.34 -9.90 -25.07
N TRP A 335 -14.41 -10.15 -25.98
CA TRP A 335 -13.27 -11.04 -25.78
C TRP A 335 -12.08 -10.66 -26.68
N ALA A 336 -10.89 -11.10 -26.30
CA ALA A 336 -9.71 -11.13 -27.15
C ALA A 336 -8.97 -12.46 -26.99
N ARG A 337 -8.31 -12.89 -28.06
CA ARG A 337 -7.44 -14.07 -28.07
C ARG A 337 -6.01 -13.61 -28.09
N LEU A 338 -5.26 -14.10 -27.13
CA LEU A 338 -3.86 -13.79 -26.96
C LEU A 338 -3.05 -14.93 -27.57
N GLU A 339 -2.34 -14.63 -28.66
CA GLU A 339 -1.49 -15.58 -29.39
C GLU A 339 -0.01 -15.26 -29.14
N ALA A 340 0.86 -16.27 -29.19
CA ALA A 340 2.31 -16.12 -29.14
C ALA A 340 2.84 -15.40 -27.88
N ILE A 341 2.23 -15.67 -26.73
CA ILE A 341 2.68 -15.15 -25.45
C ILE A 341 3.67 -16.14 -24.80
N ASP A 342 4.86 -15.66 -24.46
CA ASP A 342 5.90 -16.44 -23.78
C ASP A 342 5.46 -16.94 -22.39
N SER A 343 6.16 -17.94 -21.87
CA SER A 343 5.96 -18.35 -20.48
C SER A 343 6.23 -17.20 -19.49
N GLY A 344 5.56 -17.22 -18.34
CA GLY A 344 5.73 -16.27 -17.25
C GLY A 344 4.42 -15.79 -16.64
N THR A 345 4.51 -14.77 -15.78
CA THR A 345 3.34 -14.19 -15.10
C THR A 345 2.86 -12.97 -15.86
N TYR A 346 1.54 -12.85 -15.96
CA TYR A 346 0.85 -11.80 -16.67
C TYR A 346 -0.23 -11.17 -15.80
N PHE A 347 -0.44 -9.88 -16.03
CA PHE A 347 -1.49 -9.07 -15.44
C PHE A 347 -2.28 -8.44 -16.57
N TRP A 348 -3.60 -8.40 -16.43
CA TRP A 348 -4.46 -7.78 -17.43
C TRP A 348 -5.58 -6.97 -16.79
N ARG A 349 -5.99 -5.93 -17.51
CA ARG A 349 -7.04 -5.01 -17.13
C ARG A 349 -7.72 -4.48 -18.38
N VAL A 350 -8.95 -4.00 -18.22
CA VAL A 350 -9.72 -3.41 -19.31
C VAL A 350 -10.39 -2.11 -18.85
N ALA A 351 -10.57 -1.16 -19.77
CA ALA A 351 -11.36 0.04 -19.55
C ALA A 351 -12.39 0.20 -20.67
N THR A 352 -13.55 0.74 -20.36
CA THR A 352 -14.56 1.09 -21.35
C THR A 352 -14.10 2.35 -22.07
N VAL A 353 -14.24 2.37 -23.39
CA VAL A 353 -14.04 3.54 -24.25
C VAL A 353 -15.38 3.87 -24.89
N ALA A 354 -15.96 4.99 -24.47
CA ALA A 354 -17.20 5.53 -25.03
C ALA A 354 -16.89 6.63 -26.06
N ASP A 355 -17.94 7.27 -26.58
CA ASP A 355 -17.83 8.35 -27.54
C ASP A 355 -16.88 9.47 -27.08
N ASN A 356 -16.23 10.13 -28.05
CA ASN A 356 -15.26 11.21 -27.82
C ASN A 356 -14.06 10.81 -26.95
N ASP A 357 -13.63 9.54 -27.03
CA ASP A 357 -12.52 8.97 -26.25
C ASP A 357 -12.71 9.09 -24.72
N LEU A 358 -13.98 9.12 -24.27
CA LEU A 358 -14.31 9.12 -22.86
C LEU A 358 -14.06 7.73 -22.27
N ARG A 359 -13.09 7.62 -21.36
CA ARG A 359 -12.67 6.34 -20.77
C ARG A 359 -13.14 6.17 -19.33
N SER A 360 -13.52 4.95 -18.97
CA SER A 360 -13.77 4.58 -17.57
C SER A 360 -12.47 4.51 -16.75
N GLU A 361 -12.59 4.26 -15.44
CA GLU A 361 -11.48 3.67 -14.70
C GLU A 361 -11.08 2.31 -15.32
N TRP A 362 -9.87 1.86 -15.02
CA TRP A 362 -9.51 0.48 -15.29
C TRP A 362 -10.32 -0.47 -14.40
N SER A 363 -10.66 -1.64 -14.92
CA SER A 363 -11.17 -2.75 -14.13
C SER A 363 -10.15 -3.20 -13.08
N ALA A 364 -10.60 -4.05 -12.14
CA ALA A 364 -9.68 -4.73 -11.24
C ALA A 364 -8.64 -5.53 -12.04
N VAL A 365 -7.38 -5.47 -11.61
CA VAL A 365 -6.30 -6.22 -12.25
C VAL A 365 -6.46 -7.71 -11.95
N ARG A 366 -6.42 -8.54 -13.00
CA ARG A 366 -6.35 -9.99 -12.88
C ARG A 366 -4.98 -10.51 -13.29
N ARG A 367 -4.54 -11.57 -12.62
CA ARG A 367 -3.29 -12.26 -12.88
C ARG A 367 -3.56 -13.60 -13.56
N PHE A 368 -2.72 -14.02 -14.48
CA PHE A 368 -2.62 -15.41 -14.93
C PHE A 368 -1.16 -15.79 -15.17
N ARG A 369 -0.86 -17.08 -15.20
CA ARG A 369 0.48 -17.60 -15.44
C ARG A 369 0.48 -18.53 -16.64
N ILE A 370 1.48 -18.36 -17.48
CA ILE A 370 1.78 -19.24 -18.60
C ILE A 370 3.02 -20.04 -18.26
N PHE A 371 3.00 -21.34 -18.51
CA PHE A 371 4.16 -22.21 -18.39
C PHE A 371 4.35 -23.01 -19.67
N SER A 372 5.60 -23.20 -20.07
CA SER A 372 5.97 -24.15 -21.11
C SER A 372 6.63 -25.33 -20.41
N SER A 373 6.06 -26.51 -20.50
CA SER A 373 6.73 -27.75 -20.14
C SER A 373 7.83 -28.03 -21.16
N SER A 374 9.01 -27.44 -20.96
CA SER A 374 10.23 -27.81 -21.67
C SER A 374 11.04 -28.77 -20.80
N GLU A 375 10.61 -30.03 -20.78
CA GLU A 375 11.51 -31.13 -20.48
C GLU A 375 11.45 -32.15 -21.62
N PRO A 376 12.59 -32.71 -22.07
CA PRO A 376 12.60 -33.89 -22.90
C PRO A 376 11.98 -35.02 -22.07
N THR A 377 10.93 -35.67 -22.59
CA THR A 377 10.22 -36.81 -21.97
C THR A 377 11.03 -37.55 -20.91
N LEU A 378 10.77 -37.25 -19.64
CA LEU A 378 10.94 -38.17 -18.54
C LEU A 378 9.74 -38.02 -17.62
N LEU A 379 8.79 -38.92 -17.86
CA LEU A 379 7.77 -39.37 -16.92
C LEU A 379 6.65 -38.35 -16.66
N GLN A 380 5.58 -38.43 -17.46
CA GLN A 380 4.28 -38.42 -16.83
C GLN A 380 4.37 -39.50 -15.75
N ASP A 381 4.24 -39.14 -14.48
CA ASP A 381 4.09 -40.15 -13.46
C ASP A 381 2.85 -40.94 -13.89
N GLU A 382 3.04 -42.20 -14.27
CA GLU A 382 1.95 -43.13 -14.59
C GLU A 382 1.73 -44.09 -13.40
N VAL A 383 2.47 -43.91 -12.30
CA VAL A 383 2.37 -44.75 -11.11
C VAL A 383 1.24 -44.21 -10.24
N PRO A 384 0.18 -44.98 -10.01
CA PRO A 384 -0.89 -44.57 -9.10
C PRO A 384 -0.39 -44.41 -7.66
N PRO A 385 -0.95 -43.47 -6.88
CA PRO A 385 -0.54 -43.26 -5.49
C PRO A 385 -0.82 -44.51 -4.65
N GLU A 386 0.10 -44.86 -3.75
CA GLU A 386 -0.14 -45.96 -2.82
C GLU A 386 -1.33 -45.62 -1.90
N LEU A 387 -2.25 -46.58 -1.72
CA LEU A 387 -3.43 -46.42 -0.87
C LEU A 387 -3.56 -47.62 0.06
N GLU A 388 -3.23 -47.41 1.33
CA GLU A 388 -3.41 -48.39 2.39
C GLU A 388 -4.67 -48.06 3.19
N VAL A 389 -5.66 -48.95 3.19
CA VAL A 389 -6.90 -48.82 3.96
C VAL A 389 -6.90 -49.86 5.07
N ARG A 390 -7.10 -49.43 6.32
CA ARG A 390 -7.29 -50.33 7.46
C ARG A 390 -8.69 -50.93 7.41
N PRO A 391 -8.87 -52.16 7.93
CA PRO A 391 -10.20 -52.77 8.05
C PRO A 391 -11.20 -51.80 8.71
N PRO A 392 -12.36 -51.53 8.08
CA PRO A 392 -13.36 -50.60 8.60
C PRO A 392 -13.80 -50.96 10.02
N GLN A 393 -13.86 -49.98 10.91
CA GLN A 393 -14.42 -50.18 12.25
C GLN A 393 -15.92 -49.84 12.24
N GLN A 394 -16.76 -50.80 12.57
CA GLN A 394 -18.21 -50.64 12.57
C GLN A 394 -18.75 -50.11 13.91
N LEU A 395 -19.57 -49.08 13.84
CA LEU A 395 -20.37 -48.53 14.94
C LEU A 395 -21.83 -48.41 14.48
N GLY A 396 -22.58 -49.51 14.57
CA GLY A 396 -23.96 -49.59 14.07
C GLY A 396 -24.01 -49.50 12.54
N ASN A 397 -24.70 -48.48 12.03
CA ASN A 397 -24.78 -48.16 10.60
C ASN A 397 -23.64 -47.23 10.12
N MET A 398 -22.73 -46.81 11.02
CA MET A 398 -21.58 -46.00 10.67
C MET A 398 -20.29 -46.83 10.63
N PHE A 399 -19.42 -46.50 9.68
CA PHE A 399 -18.10 -47.10 9.52
C PHE A 399 -17.02 -46.04 9.62
N ILE A 400 -16.04 -46.26 10.48
CA ILE A 400 -14.84 -45.44 10.54
C ILE A 400 -13.83 -46.06 9.58
N ILE A 401 -13.49 -45.30 8.55
CA ILE A 401 -12.49 -45.65 7.54
C ILE A 401 -11.22 -44.86 7.85
N GLU A 402 -10.13 -45.59 8.04
CA GLU A 402 -8.81 -45.04 8.30
C GLU A 402 -7.82 -45.59 7.27
N GLY A 403 -6.89 -44.75 6.83
CA GLY A 403 -5.88 -45.17 5.88
C GLY A 403 -4.77 -44.15 5.73
N ARG A 404 -3.84 -44.47 4.83
CA ARG A 404 -2.75 -43.59 4.41
C ARG A 404 -2.62 -43.63 2.90
N THR A 405 -2.24 -42.50 2.34
CA THR A 405 -1.90 -42.33 0.93
C THR A 405 -0.66 -41.48 0.79
N GLU A 406 -0.10 -41.39 -0.41
CA GLU A 406 0.97 -40.45 -0.72
C GLU A 406 0.64 -38.99 -0.32
N VAL A 407 1.64 -38.28 0.21
CA VAL A 407 1.51 -36.89 0.62
C VAL A 407 1.22 -36.00 -0.60
N GLY A 408 0.12 -35.27 -0.56
CA GLY A 408 -0.31 -34.38 -1.66
C GLY A 408 -1.36 -34.99 -2.58
N ALA A 409 -1.68 -36.29 -2.43
CA ALA A 409 -2.85 -36.89 -3.07
C ALA A 409 -4.16 -36.37 -2.46
N THR A 410 -5.26 -36.57 -3.18
CA THR A 410 -6.62 -36.32 -2.70
C THR A 410 -7.32 -37.66 -2.48
N VAL A 411 -8.08 -37.79 -1.38
CA VAL A 411 -8.83 -39.01 -1.09
C VAL A 411 -10.31 -38.72 -1.05
N THR A 412 -11.12 -39.58 -1.69
CA THR A 412 -12.58 -39.57 -1.59
C THR A 412 -13.07 -40.91 -1.07
N ILE A 413 -14.18 -40.90 -0.34
CA ILE A 413 -14.91 -42.12 0.05
C ILE A 413 -16.35 -41.98 -0.43
N ASN A 414 -16.80 -42.90 -1.28
CA ASN A 414 -18.07 -42.83 -2.00
C ASN A 414 -18.28 -41.48 -2.73
N GLY A 415 -17.19 -40.91 -3.27
CA GLY A 415 -17.18 -39.62 -3.96
C GLY A 415 -17.12 -38.39 -3.05
N GLU A 416 -17.12 -38.57 -1.72
CA GLU A 416 -17.02 -37.45 -0.77
C GLU A 416 -15.58 -37.23 -0.30
N LEU A 417 -15.06 -36.01 -0.47
CA LEU A 417 -13.67 -35.65 -0.14
C LEU A 417 -13.33 -35.89 1.34
N VAL A 418 -12.12 -36.38 1.58
CA VAL A 418 -11.55 -36.63 2.91
C VAL A 418 -10.31 -35.76 3.08
N ARG A 419 -10.18 -35.13 4.25
CA ARG A 419 -8.98 -34.37 4.59
C ARG A 419 -7.85 -35.31 5.00
N LEU A 420 -6.68 -35.09 4.42
CA LEU A 420 -5.43 -35.74 4.82
C LEU A 420 -4.71 -34.91 5.90
N ASP A 421 -3.96 -35.58 6.77
CA ASP A 421 -2.96 -34.95 7.64
C ASP A 421 -1.64 -34.67 6.89
N SER A 422 -0.66 -34.09 7.58
CA SER A 422 0.65 -33.74 6.98
C SER A 422 1.50 -34.94 6.55
N GLU A 423 1.12 -36.16 6.96
CA GLU A 423 1.78 -37.42 6.60
C GLU A 423 0.94 -38.24 5.60
N GLY A 424 -0.15 -37.69 5.06
CA GLY A 424 -1.04 -38.41 4.12
C GLY A 424 -2.01 -39.38 4.79
N GLY A 425 -2.12 -39.34 6.12
CA GLY A 425 -3.11 -40.11 6.88
C GLY A 425 -4.51 -39.52 6.78
N PHE A 426 -5.53 -40.38 6.76
CA PHE A 426 -6.92 -39.95 6.76
C PHE A 426 -7.79 -40.78 7.68
N ARG A 427 -8.84 -40.14 8.17
CA ARG A 427 -9.92 -40.77 8.93
C ARG A 427 -11.25 -40.13 8.58
N LYS A 428 -12.25 -40.94 8.26
CA LYS A 428 -13.61 -40.48 8.01
C LYS A 428 -14.63 -41.45 8.59
N THR A 429 -15.75 -40.91 9.06
CA THR A 429 -16.91 -41.71 9.44
C THR A 429 -17.92 -41.62 8.30
N VAL A 430 -18.36 -42.78 7.79
CA VAL A 430 -19.32 -42.90 6.70
C VAL A 430 -20.55 -43.62 7.21
N GLU A 431 -21.73 -43.07 6.97
CA GLU A 431 -23.00 -43.71 7.27
C GLU A 431 -23.45 -44.56 6.08
N VAL A 432 -23.83 -45.81 6.34
CA VAL A 432 -24.34 -46.76 5.34
C VAL A 432 -25.77 -47.09 5.71
N ILE A 433 -26.71 -46.65 4.87
CA ILE A 433 -28.15 -46.69 5.16
C ILE A 433 -28.81 -47.98 4.63
N ASN A 434 -28.21 -48.64 3.63
CA ASN A 434 -28.81 -49.83 3.03
C ASN A 434 -28.48 -51.08 3.86
N ASP A 435 -29.49 -51.91 4.09
CA ASP A 435 -29.32 -53.21 4.74
C ASP A 435 -28.54 -54.20 3.88
N GLY A 436 -27.76 -55.04 4.54
CA GLY A 436 -26.99 -56.09 3.91
C GLY A 436 -25.57 -55.67 3.52
N TRP A 437 -25.03 -56.31 2.48
CA TRP A 437 -23.67 -56.06 2.01
C TRP A 437 -23.58 -54.77 1.20
N ASN A 438 -22.66 -53.89 1.58
CA ASN A 438 -22.39 -52.61 0.92
C ASN A 438 -20.90 -52.52 0.56
N ASP A 439 -20.60 -51.96 -0.61
CA ASP A 439 -19.23 -51.70 -1.04
C ASP A 439 -18.91 -50.21 -0.82
N LEU A 440 -17.92 -49.92 0.01
CA LEU A 440 -17.34 -48.59 0.19
C LEU A 440 -16.22 -48.42 -0.83
N ILE A 441 -16.27 -47.35 -1.63
CA ILE A 441 -15.28 -47.04 -2.65
C ILE A 441 -14.37 -45.94 -2.11
N ILE A 442 -13.11 -46.28 -1.84
CA ILE A 442 -12.07 -45.33 -1.43
C ILE A 442 -11.18 -45.09 -2.64
N GLN A 443 -11.05 -43.84 -3.07
CA GLN A 443 -10.21 -43.48 -4.21
C GLN A 443 -9.18 -42.44 -3.79
N ALA A 444 -7.90 -42.70 -4.10
CA ALA A 444 -6.81 -41.74 -4.01
C ALA A 444 -6.45 -41.26 -5.42
N GLU A 445 -6.19 -39.96 -5.57
CA GLU A 445 -5.77 -39.32 -6.82
C GLU A 445 -4.59 -38.37 -6.56
N ASP A 446 -3.47 -38.58 -7.25
CA ASP A 446 -2.28 -37.75 -7.09
C ASP A 446 -2.40 -36.41 -7.87
N PRO A 447 -1.46 -35.45 -7.70
CA PRO A 447 -1.47 -34.20 -8.45
C PRO A 447 -1.30 -34.35 -9.98
N SER A 448 -0.82 -35.51 -10.44
CA SER A 448 -0.62 -35.88 -11.84
C SER A 448 -1.87 -36.50 -12.48
N GLY A 449 -2.88 -36.83 -11.68
CA GLY A 449 -4.16 -37.43 -12.10
C GLY A 449 -4.21 -38.96 -12.05
N ASN A 450 -3.18 -39.65 -11.54
CA ASN A 450 -3.23 -41.11 -11.40
C ASN A 450 -4.10 -41.52 -10.23
N ARG A 451 -4.78 -42.66 -10.36
CA ARG A 451 -5.84 -43.06 -9.42
C ARG A 451 -5.64 -44.47 -8.90
N THR A 452 -5.78 -44.63 -7.58
CA THR A 452 -5.88 -45.94 -6.92
C THR A 452 -7.25 -46.05 -6.28
N GLU A 453 -7.98 -47.12 -6.60
CA GLU A 453 -9.29 -47.43 -6.03
C GLU A 453 -9.19 -48.66 -5.12
N ARG A 454 -9.75 -48.57 -3.92
CA ARG A 454 -9.92 -49.68 -2.98
C ARG A 454 -11.40 -49.85 -2.65
N ARG A 455 -11.88 -51.08 -2.75
CA ARG A 455 -13.25 -51.45 -2.38
C ARG A 455 -13.23 -52.20 -1.06
N GLU A 456 -13.92 -51.67 -0.06
CA GLU A 456 -14.10 -52.30 1.24
C GLU A 456 -15.56 -52.73 1.40
N ARG A 457 -15.77 -54.03 1.54
CA ARG A 457 -17.11 -54.61 1.68
C ARG A 457 -17.50 -54.68 3.14
N VAL A 458 -18.58 -54.01 3.50
CA VAL A 458 -19.12 -53.93 4.86
C VAL A 458 -20.53 -54.46 4.93
N TYR A 459 -20.97 -54.89 6.10
CA TYR A 459 -22.29 -55.47 6.30
C TYR A 459 -23.07 -54.70 7.38
N VAL A 460 -24.31 -54.34 7.08
CA VAL A 460 -25.21 -53.62 7.99
C VAL A 460 -26.43 -54.49 8.27
N GLU A 461 -26.69 -54.77 9.55
CA GLU A 461 -27.97 -55.27 10.05
C GLU A 461 -28.66 -54.13 10.80
N VAL A 462 -29.75 -53.60 10.26
CA VAL A 462 -30.63 -52.70 11.00
C VAL A 462 -31.52 -53.56 11.92
N TYR A 463 -31.38 -53.38 13.23
CA TYR A 463 -32.27 -53.94 14.26
C TYR A 463 -33.37 -52.96 14.63
#